data_AF-H8N1A2-F1
#
_entry.id   AF-H8N1A2-F1
#
_cell.length_a   1.000
_cell.length_b   1.000
_cell.length_c   1.000
_cell.angle_alpha   90.00
_cell.angle_beta   90.00
_cell.angle_gamma   90.00
#
_symmetry.space_group_name_H-M   'P 1'
#
loop_
_entity.id
_entity.type
_entity.pdbx_description
1 polymer ?
#
loop_
_entity_poly.entity_id
_entity_poly.type
_entity_poly.pdbx_seq_one_letter_code
_entity_poly.pdbx_strand_id
1 'polypeptide(L)'
;MTNNLDCNDSNASVWQAGRFYRDADGDGYGAPNNWIDSCGRPAGYVATATDCNDNNAAVKPGAIKQCGVGACAASVQACVNGVEQTCTPKPSSPETCDREDNDCNGQVDDLPPITCGTGACFRSVPACTNVCEMVDVRDGKPPKEVCEWTGNACTPGTPSAETCNNADDNCNGSVDEGVKLTYYRDGDGDGYGAGPSTGSACSVPAGASINNQDCNDSNAAVNPGALKTCGVGACARSVQACVNGVEQTCTPKPPSPETCDREDNDCNGKVDDVPPITCGLGVCKREAPACGEVCETVEVQDGKPPKVVCEWGNYGLCTPGNPSKELCANGLDDDCNGYPDDSSDRNDWITFYPDQDRDGSGASWGAVLTCRQPPNTTRDAGDCDDTRRDMNPNTAEVCDGLDNNCSGDVDESGVCEQSVCQ
;
A
#
# COMPACT_ATOMS: atom_id res chain seq x y z
N MET A 1 -96.38 -0.66 90.03
CA MET A 1 -96.43 0.70 89.47
C MET A 1 -95.44 0.71 88.33
N THR A 2 -95.88 1.08 87.13
CA THR A 2 -95.05 1.14 85.92
C THR A 2 -94.17 2.39 85.96
N ASN A 3 -93.14 2.40 86.80
CA ASN A 3 -91.95 3.17 86.48
C ASN A 3 -90.98 2.18 85.80
N ASN A 4 -90.65 2.45 84.53
CA ASN A 4 -89.85 1.60 83.66
C ASN A 4 -88.35 1.58 84.08
N LEU A 5 -88.10 1.41 85.38
CA LEU A 5 -86.79 1.44 86.03
C LEU A 5 -86.45 0.08 86.65
N ASP A 6 -87.44 -0.78 86.94
CA ASP A 6 -87.20 -2.15 87.40
C ASP A 6 -86.93 -3.07 86.20
N CYS A 7 -85.73 -3.61 86.16
CA CYS A 7 -85.25 -4.43 85.06
C CYS A 7 -85.64 -5.91 85.20
N ASN A 8 -86.17 -6.31 86.36
CA ASN A 8 -86.70 -7.64 86.60
C ASN A 8 -87.69 -7.63 87.78
N ASP A 9 -89.00 -7.61 87.46
CA ASP A 9 -90.10 -7.65 88.43
C ASP A 9 -90.08 -8.83 89.42
N SER A 10 -89.21 -9.83 89.19
CA SER A 10 -89.03 -11.02 90.05
C SER A 10 -87.72 -11.03 90.85
N ASN A 11 -86.83 -10.04 90.67
CA ASN A 11 -85.55 -9.98 91.36
C ASN A 11 -85.19 -8.54 91.75
N ALA A 12 -85.47 -8.19 93.00
CA ALA A 12 -85.23 -6.85 93.57
C ALA A 12 -83.76 -6.37 93.54
N SER A 13 -82.80 -7.24 93.21
CA SER A 13 -81.38 -6.88 93.05
C SER A 13 -81.04 -6.36 91.64
N VAL A 14 -81.95 -6.50 90.66
CA VAL A 14 -81.74 -6.09 89.26
C VAL A 14 -82.62 -4.86 88.97
N TRP A 15 -82.28 -3.76 89.63
CA TRP A 15 -83.14 -2.57 89.75
C TRP A 15 -82.70 -1.40 88.86
N GLN A 16 -81.68 -1.55 88.00
CA GLN A 16 -81.24 -0.52 87.05
C GLN A 16 -80.81 -1.11 85.71
N ALA A 17 -81.18 -0.43 84.63
CA ALA A 17 -80.64 -0.69 83.30
C ALA A 17 -79.16 -0.31 83.24
N GLY A 18 -78.32 -1.18 82.68
CA GLY A 18 -76.92 -0.89 82.40
C GLY A 18 -76.79 -0.20 81.03
N ARG A 19 -75.82 0.71 80.91
CA ARG A 19 -75.47 1.30 79.61
C ARG A 19 -74.58 0.35 78.82
N PHE A 20 -74.99 0.01 77.60
CA PHE A 20 -74.20 -0.77 76.66
C PHE A 20 -73.93 0.02 75.39
N TYR A 21 -72.73 -0.11 74.84
CA TYR A 21 -72.22 0.60 73.68
C TYR A 21 -72.16 -0.35 72.50
N ARG A 22 -72.56 0.12 71.31
CA ARG A 22 -72.58 -0.71 70.11
C ARG A 22 -71.16 -1.14 69.76
N ASP A 23 -70.99 -2.42 69.43
CA ASP A 23 -69.76 -3.06 68.98
C ASP A 23 -70.06 -3.66 67.59
N ALA A 24 -69.78 -2.89 66.55
CA ALA A 24 -70.17 -3.23 65.18
C ALA A 24 -69.18 -4.14 64.46
N ASP A 25 -67.90 -3.99 64.78
CA ASP A 25 -66.83 -4.77 64.18
C ASP A 25 -66.48 -6.03 64.98
N GLY A 26 -67.10 -6.21 66.15
CA GLY A 26 -67.10 -7.43 66.94
C GLY A 26 -65.83 -7.62 67.76
N ASP A 27 -65.13 -6.55 68.10
CA ASP A 27 -63.81 -6.58 68.68
C ASP A 27 -63.78 -6.58 70.22
N GLY A 28 -64.96 -6.41 70.83
CA GLY A 28 -65.19 -6.40 72.27
C GLY A 28 -65.21 -5.02 72.92
N TYR A 29 -65.03 -3.93 72.16
CA TYR A 29 -65.09 -2.55 72.62
C TYR A 29 -66.21 -1.80 71.88
N GLY A 30 -66.96 -0.96 72.60
CA GLY A 30 -68.10 -0.27 72.01
C GLY A 30 -67.88 1.22 71.84
N ALA A 31 -68.53 1.80 70.84
CA ALA A 31 -68.47 3.23 70.51
C ALA A 31 -69.06 4.11 71.63
N PRO A 32 -68.28 5.02 72.25
CA PRO A 32 -68.74 5.84 73.38
C PRO A 32 -69.96 6.71 73.10
N ASN A 33 -70.16 7.12 71.85
CA ASN A 33 -71.28 7.97 71.42
C ASN A 33 -72.48 7.17 70.85
N ASN A 34 -72.42 5.85 70.87
CA ASN A 34 -73.47 4.98 70.36
C ASN A 34 -73.85 3.94 71.42
N TRP A 35 -74.84 4.29 72.25
CA TRP A 35 -75.23 3.49 73.40
C TRP A 35 -76.73 3.38 73.58
N ILE A 36 -77.14 2.32 74.27
CA ILE A 36 -78.51 2.08 74.72
C ILE A 36 -78.49 1.62 76.18
N ASP A 37 -79.48 2.01 76.97
CA ASP A 37 -79.67 1.52 78.33
C ASP A 37 -80.60 0.29 78.30
N SER A 38 -80.15 -0.84 78.84
CA SER A 38 -80.89 -2.11 78.80
C SER A 38 -80.69 -2.94 80.07
N CYS A 39 -81.67 -3.79 80.39
CA CYS A 39 -81.68 -4.67 81.56
C CYS A 39 -80.77 -5.90 81.45
N GLY A 40 -80.12 -6.08 80.30
CA GLY A 40 -79.10 -7.08 80.02
C GLY A 40 -78.37 -6.72 78.72
N ARG A 41 -77.17 -7.28 78.50
CA ARG A 41 -76.31 -6.97 77.34
C ARG A 41 -77.01 -7.33 76.02
N PRO A 42 -77.42 -6.34 75.20
CA PRO A 42 -78.05 -6.60 73.90
C PRO A 42 -77.03 -7.23 72.93
N ALA A 43 -77.52 -8.01 71.95
CA ALA A 43 -76.66 -8.56 70.90
C ALA A 43 -76.03 -7.42 70.08
N GLY A 44 -74.71 -7.49 69.85
CA GLY A 44 -73.96 -6.42 69.16
C GLY A 44 -73.64 -5.19 70.02
N TYR A 45 -73.76 -5.31 71.35
CA TYR A 45 -73.38 -4.25 72.30
C TYR A 45 -72.50 -4.80 73.43
N VAL A 46 -71.59 -3.98 73.96
CA VAL A 46 -70.66 -4.30 75.05
C VAL A 46 -70.72 -3.26 76.17
N ALA A 47 -70.20 -3.59 77.36
CA ALA A 47 -70.24 -2.68 78.50
C ALA A 47 -69.10 -1.62 78.49
N THR A 48 -68.13 -1.79 77.60
CA THR A 48 -66.95 -0.93 77.43
C THR A 48 -67.23 0.15 76.39
N ALA A 49 -66.90 1.40 76.73
CA ALA A 49 -67.18 2.59 75.91
C ALA A 49 -65.94 3.17 75.24
N THR A 50 -64.92 2.35 75.03
CA THR A 50 -63.56 2.85 74.80
C THR A 50 -63.08 2.65 73.36
N ASP A 51 -63.96 2.20 72.47
CA ASP A 51 -63.59 2.03 71.08
C ASP A 51 -63.45 3.37 70.36
N CYS A 52 -62.34 3.51 69.66
CA CYS A 52 -62.02 4.68 68.86
C CYS A 52 -62.60 4.60 67.44
N ASN A 53 -62.86 3.40 66.92
CA ASN A 53 -63.33 3.18 65.55
C ASN A 53 -64.16 1.90 65.43
N ASP A 54 -65.47 2.02 65.70
CA ASP A 54 -66.50 0.95 65.68
C ASP A 54 -66.79 0.37 64.29
N ASN A 55 -65.91 0.57 63.32
CA ASN A 55 -65.97 -0.08 62.00
C ASN A 55 -64.66 -0.83 61.67
N ASN A 56 -63.68 -0.85 62.58
CA ASN A 56 -62.37 -1.46 62.35
C ASN A 56 -61.82 -2.12 63.62
N ALA A 57 -62.00 -3.44 63.71
CA ALA A 57 -61.62 -4.27 64.85
C ALA A 57 -60.11 -4.28 65.21
N ALA A 58 -59.27 -3.64 64.38
CA ALA A 58 -57.84 -3.43 64.64
C ALA A 58 -57.53 -2.09 65.35
N VAL A 59 -58.51 -1.19 65.51
CA VAL A 59 -58.33 0.16 66.06
C VAL A 59 -59.05 0.29 67.39
N LYS A 60 -58.54 -0.42 68.39
CA LYS A 60 -59.14 -0.51 69.73
C LYS A 60 -58.13 -0.32 70.85
N PRO A 61 -58.56 -0.09 72.10
CA PRO A 61 -57.66 0.03 73.23
C PRO A 61 -56.77 -1.20 73.36
N GLY A 62 -55.45 -0.98 73.41
CA GLY A 62 -54.44 -2.04 73.49
C GLY A 62 -53.99 -2.60 72.13
N ALA A 63 -54.63 -2.25 71.02
CA ALA A 63 -54.11 -2.58 69.68
C ALA A 63 -52.95 -1.64 69.30
N ILE A 64 -52.01 -2.15 68.51
CA ILE A 64 -50.82 -1.42 68.05
C ILE A 64 -50.92 -1.20 66.53
N LYS A 65 -50.75 0.05 66.10
CA LYS A 65 -50.58 0.43 64.69
C LYS A 65 -49.09 0.53 64.38
N GLN A 66 -48.63 -0.24 63.40
CA GLN A 66 -47.26 -0.20 62.89
C GLN A 66 -47.21 0.57 61.57
N CYS A 67 -46.16 1.35 61.38
CA CYS A 67 -45.90 2.10 60.16
C CYS A 67 -44.41 2.29 59.92
N GLY A 68 -44.02 2.57 58.68
CA GLY A 68 -42.62 2.65 58.27
C GLY A 68 -42.01 1.29 57.94
N VAL A 69 -40.87 1.32 57.26
CA VAL A 69 -40.05 0.16 56.90
C VAL A 69 -38.67 0.37 57.50
N GLY A 70 -37.95 -0.71 57.81
CA GLY A 70 -36.57 -0.60 58.29
C GLY A 70 -36.42 0.19 59.59
N ALA A 71 -35.41 1.06 59.64
CA ALA A 71 -35.13 1.94 60.77
C ALA A 71 -36.26 2.97 60.99
N CYS A 72 -37.03 3.30 59.95
CA CYS A 72 -38.20 4.18 60.07
C CYS A 72 -39.40 3.54 60.78
N ALA A 73 -39.35 2.23 61.08
CA ALA A 73 -40.42 1.54 61.75
C ALA A 73 -40.78 2.22 63.09
N ALA A 74 -42.06 2.55 63.23
CA ALA A 74 -42.66 3.13 64.41
C ALA A 74 -43.91 2.35 64.81
N SER A 75 -44.25 2.41 66.09
CA SER A 75 -45.48 1.84 66.61
C SER A 75 -46.16 2.79 67.58
N VAL A 76 -47.48 2.88 67.47
CA VAL A 76 -48.32 3.69 68.36
C VAL A 76 -49.52 2.85 68.78
N GLN A 77 -50.04 3.09 69.98
CA GLN A 77 -51.35 2.56 70.36
C GLN A 77 -52.39 3.04 69.34
N ALA A 78 -53.16 2.13 68.75
CA ALA A 78 -54.14 2.48 67.73
C ALA A 78 -55.26 3.38 68.29
N CYS A 79 -55.55 3.25 69.59
CA CYS A 79 -56.63 3.94 70.28
C CYS A 79 -56.17 4.35 71.68
N VAL A 80 -56.19 5.66 71.97
CA VAL A 80 -55.87 6.22 73.30
C VAL A 80 -57.00 7.15 73.71
N ASN A 81 -57.63 6.87 74.86
CA ASN A 81 -58.74 7.65 75.42
C ASN A 81 -59.91 7.89 74.43
N GLY A 82 -60.24 6.92 73.58
CA GLY A 82 -61.36 7.03 72.63
C GLY A 82 -61.05 7.83 71.36
N VAL A 83 -59.78 8.20 71.12
CA VAL A 83 -59.31 8.83 69.87
C VAL A 83 -58.36 7.90 69.10
N GLU A 84 -58.67 7.63 67.82
CA GLU A 84 -57.77 6.89 66.92
C GLU A 84 -56.48 7.69 66.72
N GLN A 85 -55.34 7.01 66.87
CA GLN A 85 -54.03 7.63 66.73
C GLN A 85 -53.47 7.45 65.31
N THR A 86 -52.79 8.49 64.85
CA THR A 86 -52.01 8.44 63.60
C THR A 86 -50.62 7.90 63.90
N CYS A 87 -50.17 6.93 63.11
CA CYS A 87 -48.78 6.46 63.13
C CYS A 87 -48.00 7.21 62.06
N THR A 88 -46.94 7.91 62.47
CA THR A 88 -46.00 8.56 61.56
C THR A 88 -44.67 7.80 61.63
N PRO A 89 -44.12 7.32 60.50
CA PRO A 89 -42.79 6.71 60.48
C PRO A 89 -41.73 7.66 61.03
N LYS A 90 -40.64 7.12 61.58
CA LYS A 90 -39.49 7.97 61.93
C LYS A 90 -38.89 8.57 60.64
N PRO A 91 -38.22 9.73 60.71
CA PRO A 91 -37.51 10.28 59.55
C PRO A 91 -36.45 9.31 59.03
N SER A 92 -36.26 9.29 57.71
CA SER A 92 -35.16 8.57 57.10
C SER A 92 -33.84 9.32 57.23
N SER A 93 -32.74 8.58 57.16
CA SER A 93 -31.37 9.07 57.09
C SER A 93 -30.62 8.39 55.94
N PRO A 94 -29.51 8.96 55.45
CA PRO A 94 -28.69 8.29 54.44
C PRO A 94 -28.20 6.92 54.94
N GLU A 95 -28.09 5.96 54.03
CA GLU A 95 -27.55 4.65 54.36
C GLU A 95 -26.13 4.70 54.91
N THR A 96 -25.90 3.86 55.91
CA THR A 96 -24.57 3.53 56.43
C THR A 96 -24.47 2.01 56.50
N CYS A 97 -23.27 1.45 56.46
CA CYS A 97 -23.10 0.00 56.59
C CYS A 97 -23.36 -0.46 58.03
N ASP A 98 -24.62 -0.55 58.44
CA ASP A 98 -25.05 -0.93 59.79
C ASP A 98 -26.12 -2.03 59.81
N ARG A 99 -26.49 -2.56 58.62
CA ARG A 99 -27.53 -3.58 58.43
C ARG A 99 -28.93 -3.10 58.74
N GLU A 100 -29.13 -1.79 58.79
CA GLU A 100 -30.44 -1.16 58.85
C GLU A 100 -30.83 -0.61 57.47
N ASP A 101 -32.13 -0.45 57.26
CA ASP A 101 -32.70 0.26 56.11
C ASP A 101 -33.02 1.67 56.63
N ASN A 102 -32.01 2.52 56.56
CA ASN A 102 -31.97 3.88 57.11
C ASN A 102 -32.73 4.86 56.23
N ASP A 103 -32.70 4.65 54.92
CA ASP A 103 -33.39 5.49 53.95
C ASP A 103 -34.86 5.08 53.73
N CYS A 104 -35.22 3.89 54.23
CA CYS A 104 -36.56 3.32 54.33
C CYS A 104 -37.18 3.00 52.98
N ASN A 105 -36.32 2.67 52.01
CA ASN A 105 -36.70 2.25 50.66
C ASN A 105 -36.99 0.74 50.57
N GLY A 106 -36.75 -0.02 51.64
CA GLY A 106 -36.96 -1.46 51.71
C GLY A 106 -35.75 -2.30 51.36
N GLN A 107 -34.58 -1.69 51.13
CA GLN A 107 -33.30 -2.35 50.92
C GLN A 107 -32.36 -1.98 52.07
N VAL A 108 -31.59 -2.96 52.52
CA VAL A 108 -30.63 -2.78 53.61
C VAL A 108 -29.27 -2.48 52.99
N ASP A 109 -28.62 -1.41 53.46
CA ASP A 109 -27.27 -0.98 53.05
C ASP A 109 -27.06 -0.88 51.52
N ASP A 110 -28.00 -0.31 50.77
CA ASP A 110 -27.97 -0.24 49.28
C ASP A 110 -27.06 0.88 48.72
N LEU A 111 -25.93 1.11 49.39
CA LEU A 111 -24.94 2.09 48.98
C LEU A 111 -24.35 1.74 47.60
N PRO A 112 -24.17 2.74 46.71
CA PRO A 112 -23.59 2.51 45.38
C PRO A 112 -22.18 1.91 45.51
N PRO A 113 -21.77 0.99 44.61
CA PRO A 113 -20.48 0.33 44.71
C PRO A 113 -19.30 1.30 44.66
N ILE A 114 -18.24 0.96 45.37
CA ILE A 114 -17.00 1.75 45.39
C ILE A 114 -16.16 1.30 44.19
N THR A 115 -15.83 2.25 43.32
CA THR A 115 -14.95 2.02 42.17
C THR A 115 -13.58 2.62 42.39
N CYS A 116 -12.53 1.95 41.91
CA CYS A 116 -11.16 2.45 41.98
C CYS A 116 -10.32 1.94 40.79
N GLY A 117 -9.22 2.63 40.51
CA GLY A 117 -8.36 2.34 39.37
C GLY A 117 -8.92 2.85 38.05
N THR A 118 -8.08 2.77 37.01
CA THR A 118 -8.42 3.06 35.61
C THR A 118 -7.94 1.89 34.75
N GLY A 119 -8.45 1.81 33.52
CA GLY A 119 -7.98 0.81 32.55
C GLY A 119 -8.15 -0.63 33.06
N ALA A 120 -7.12 -1.45 32.84
CA ALA A 120 -7.08 -2.84 33.31
C ALA A 120 -7.09 -2.97 34.86
N CYS A 121 -6.73 -1.89 35.57
CA CYS A 121 -6.77 -1.84 37.03
C CYS A 121 -8.13 -1.44 37.59
N PHE A 122 -9.13 -1.14 36.75
CA PHE A 122 -10.46 -0.82 37.22
C PHE A 122 -11.02 -1.97 38.06
N ARG A 123 -11.50 -1.64 39.26
CA ARG A 123 -12.17 -2.55 40.18
C ARG A 123 -13.44 -1.88 40.68
N SER A 124 -14.47 -2.69 40.90
CA SER A 124 -15.72 -2.30 41.53
C SER A 124 -16.03 -3.30 42.62
N VAL A 125 -16.20 -2.82 43.85
CA VAL A 125 -16.52 -3.64 45.02
C VAL A 125 -17.79 -3.13 45.69
N PRO A 126 -18.59 -3.98 46.36
CA PRO A 126 -19.72 -3.53 47.16
C PRO A 126 -19.28 -2.49 48.19
N ALA A 127 -20.08 -1.47 48.44
CA ALA A 127 -19.73 -0.42 49.41
C ALA A 127 -19.67 -0.92 50.85
N CYS A 128 -20.45 -1.96 51.17
CA CYS A 128 -20.45 -2.61 52.47
C CYS A 128 -19.92 -4.03 52.36
N THR A 129 -19.11 -4.44 53.33
CA THR A 129 -18.58 -5.80 53.41
C THR A 129 -18.46 -6.26 54.85
N ASN A 130 -18.41 -7.58 55.05
CA ASN A 130 -18.01 -8.15 56.33
C ASN A 130 -16.48 -8.17 56.38
N VAL A 131 -15.89 -7.30 57.20
CA VAL A 131 -14.47 -7.34 57.50
C VAL A 131 -14.28 -8.19 58.75
N CYS A 132 -13.59 -9.31 58.61
CA CYS A 132 -13.28 -10.21 59.73
C CYS A 132 -11.84 -10.01 60.17
N GLU A 133 -11.65 -9.70 61.45
CA GLU A 133 -10.33 -9.63 62.07
C GLU A 133 -10.20 -10.67 63.19
N MET A 134 -8.98 -11.21 63.33
CA MET A 134 -8.65 -12.12 64.43
C MET A 134 -8.28 -11.27 65.64
N VAL A 135 -9.16 -11.23 66.64
CA VAL A 135 -8.91 -10.50 67.87
C VAL A 135 -8.30 -11.44 68.90
N ASP A 136 -7.14 -11.06 69.44
CA ASP A 136 -6.51 -11.78 70.54
C ASP A 136 -7.37 -11.67 71.79
N VAL A 137 -7.87 -12.81 72.26
CA VAL A 137 -8.57 -12.89 73.54
C VAL A 137 -7.51 -13.02 74.63
N ARG A 138 -7.50 -12.11 75.61
CA ARG A 138 -6.65 -12.28 76.81
C ARG A 138 -6.99 -13.64 77.45
N ASP A 139 -5.98 -14.28 78.05
CA ASP A 139 -6.04 -15.61 78.73
C ASP A 139 -5.79 -16.86 77.87
N GLY A 140 -4.83 -16.82 76.93
CA GLY A 140 -4.25 -18.03 76.31
C GLY A 140 -5.22 -18.85 75.45
N LYS A 141 -6.36 -18.25 75.07
CA LYS A 141 -7.32 -18.85 74.13
C LYS A 141 -6.87 -18.57 72.69
N PRO A 142 -7.16 -19.47 71.75
CA PRO A 142 -6.92 -19.20 70.34
C PRO A 142 -7.65 -17.91 69.92
N PRO A 143 -7.07 -17.10 69.02
CA PRO A 143 -7.68 -15.88 68.53
C PRO A 143 -9.09 -16.15 68.01
N LYS A 144 -10.02 -15.22 68.27
CA LYS A 144 -11.40 -15.34 67.81
C LYS A 144 -11.60 -14.41 66.62
N GLU A 145 -12.14 -14.96 65.55
CA GLU A 145 -12.60 -14.18 64.41
C GLU A 145 -13.83 -13.36 64.81
N VAL A 146 -13.73 -12.04 64.67
CA VAL A 146 -14.84 -11.09 64.85
C VAL A 146 -15.04 -10.39 63.51
N CYS A 147 -16.25 -10.47 62.98
CA CYS A 147 -16.60 -9.82 61.72
C CYS A 147 -17.49 -8.61 62.00
N GLU A 148 -17.10 -7.46 61.48
CA GLU A 148 -17.86 -6.22 61.53
C GLU A 148 -18.34 -5.85 60.12
N TRP A 149 -19.60 -5.46 60.02
CA TRP A 149 -20.15 -4.91 58.79
C TRP A 149 -19.77 -3.46 58.70
N THR A 150 -18.89 -3.11 57.75
CA THR A 150 -18.29 -1.78 57.66
C THR A 150 -18.07 -1.38 56.21
N GLY A 151 -17.67 -0.12 56.00
CA GLY A 151 -17.32 0.40 54.68
C GLY A 151 -16.17 -0.39 54.05
N ASN A 152 -16.39 -0.86 52.83
CA ASN A 152 -15.40 -1.58 52.07
C ASN A 152 -14.32 -0.64 51.54
N ALA A 153 -13.12 -1.16 51.32
CA ALA A 153 -12.04 -0.45 50.66
C ALA A 153 -11.79 -1.06 49.28
N CYS A 154 -11.72 -0.21 48.26
CA CYS A 154 -11.37 -0.64 46.91
C CYS A 154 -9.86 -0.44 46.69
N THR A 155 -9.15 -1.53 46.37
CA THR A 155 -7.74 -1.48 45.95
C THR A 155 -7.68 -1.65 44.43
N PRO A 156 -7.07 -0.70 43.68
CA PRO A 156 -6.89 -0.85 42.24
C PRO A 156 -6.15 -2.14 41.89
N GLY A 157 -6.40 -2.66 40.68
CA GLY A 157 -5.56 -3.73 40.13
C GLY A 157 -4.08 -3.33 40.06
N THR A 158 -3.21 -4.31 39.93
CA THR A 158 -1.77 -4.09 39.78
C THR A 158 -1.44 -3.65 38.35
N PRO A 159 -0.73 -2.53 38.15
CA PRO A 159 -0.22 -2.13 36.85
C PRO A 159 0.69 -3.20 36.22
N SER A 160 0.57 -3.39 34.92
CA SER A 160 1.49 -4.16 34.09
C SER A 160 2.13 -3.28 33.01
N ALA A 161 3.21 -3.74 32.38
CA ALA A 161 3.76 -3.02 31.24
C ALA A 161 2.76 -3.04 30.06
N GLU A 162 2.71 -1.95 29.32
CA GLU A 162 1.84 -1.82 28.15
C GLU A 162 2.14 -2.90 27.11
N THR A 163 1.07 -3.46 26.59
CA THR A 163 1.07 -4.19 25.32
C THR A 163 0.15 -3.44 24.37
N CYS A 164 0.44 -3.40 23.07
CA CYS A 164 -0.41 -2.73 22.11
C CYS A 164 -1.72 -3.52 21.86
N ASN A 165 -2.65 -3.45 22.81
CA ASN A 165 -3.87 -4.26 22.92
C ASN A 165 -5.14 -3.39 23.06
N ASN A 166 -5.02 -2.07 22.95
CA ASN A 166 -6.08 -1.08 23.18
C ASN A 166 -6.60 -1.05 24.63
N ALA A 167 -5.77 -1.44 25.59
CA ALA A 167 -6.03 -1.29 27.01
C ALA A 167 -4.99 -0.37 27.66
N ASP A 168 -5.35 0.18 28.81
CA ASP A 168 -4.43 0.89 29.71
C ASP A 168 -3.97 -0.14 30.76
N ASP A 169 -2.90 -0.86 30.41
CA ASP A 169 -2.36 -2.00 31.19
C ASP A 169 -1.58 -1.50 32.41
N ASN A 170 -0.93 -0.34 32.30
CA ASN A 170 -0.15 0.28 33.35
C ASN A 170 -0.97 1.27 34.22
N CYS A 171 -2.24 1.47 33.86
CA CYS A 171 -3.23 2.17 34.64
C CYS A 171 -2.87 3.64 34.90
N ASN A 172 -2.21 4.27 33.91
CA ASN A 172 -1.82 5.67 33.95
C ASN A 172 -2.86 6.60 33.29
N GLY A 173 -3.92 6.03 32.69
CA GLY A 173 -4.99 6.74 32.01
C GLY A 173 -4.78 6.95 30.50
N SER A 174 -3.67 6.45 29.95
CA SER A 174 -3.36 6.46 28.52
C SER A 174 -3.40 5.04 27.98
N VAL A 175 -3.80 4.89 26.71
CA VAL A 175 -3.90 3.58 26.05
C VAL A 175 -2.72 3.38 25.09
N ASP A 176 -1.99 2.29 25.28
CA ASP A 176 -0.87 1.81 24.46
C ASP A 176 0.24 2.88 24.26
N GLU A 177 0.57 3.66 25.28
CA GLU A 177 1.67 4.64 25.17
C GLU A 177 3.03 3.93 25.16
N GLY A 178 4.01 4.49 24.44
CA GLY A 178 5.36 3.92 24.37
C GLY A 178 5.48 2.59 23.59
N VAL A 179 4.37 1.95 23.20
CA VAL A 179 4.35 0.69 22.45
C VAL A 179 3.82 0.82 21.01
N LYS A 180 3.26 1.97 20.64
CA LYS A 180 2.82 2.25 19.26
C LYS A 180 4.00 2.38 18.31
N LEU A 181 3.85 1.83 17.11
CA LEU A 181 4.77 2.00 16.00
C LEU A 181 4.55 3.37 15.36
N THR A 182 5.62 4.16 15.22
CA THR A 182 5.60 5.37 14.39
C THR A 182 5.72 4.96 12.92
N TYR A 183 4.87 5.55 12.07
CA TYR A 183 4.87 5.27 10.64
C TYR A 183 4.87 6.55 9.81
N TYR A 184 5.27 6.38 8.56
CA TYR A 184 5.52 7.40 7.54
C TYR A 184 4.70 7.06 6.31
N ARG A 185 4.33 8.07 5.52
CA ARG A 185 3.64 7.83 4.25
C ARG A 185 4.55 7.02 3.32
N ASP A 186 4.00 5.99 2.71
CA ASP A 186 4.64 5.17 1.67
C ASP A 186 3.78 5.33 0.40
N GLY A 187 4.17 6.28 -0.43
CA GLY A 187 3.38 6.76 -1.56
C GLY A 187 3.41 5.85 -2.78
N ASP A 188 4.48 5.10 -2.97
CA ASP A 188 4.70 4.21 -4.11
C ASP A 188 4.63 2.71 -3.77
N GLY A 189 4.55 2.38 -2.48
CA GLY A 189 4.29 1.02 -1.98
C GLY A 189 5.51 0.13 -1.97
N ASP A 190 6.72 0.69 -1.90
CA ASP A 190 7.97 -0.09 -1.89
C ASP A 190 8.40 -0.56 -0.48
N GLY A 191 7.65 -0.16 0.55
CA GLY A 191 7.90 -0.51 1.94
C GLY A 191 8.85 0.46 2.65
N TYR A 192 9.26 1.55 2.02
CA TYR A 192 9.96 2.67 2.63
C TYR A 192 9.06 3.90 2.52
N GLY A 193 8.88 4.60 3.65
CA GLY A 193 8.16 5.86 3.67
C GLY A 193 9.11 7.05 3.67
N ALA A 194 8.56 8.22 3.39
CA ALA A 194 9.30 9.49 3.39
C ALA A 194 8.65 10.57 4.26
N GLY A 195 9.47 11.57 4.62
CA GLY A 195 8.99 12.80 5.26
C GLY A 195 8.68 12.66 6.75
N PRO A 196 7.86 13.58 7.32
CA PRO A 196 7.50 13.55 8.73
C PRO A 196 6.58 12.36 9.03
N SER A 197 6.60 11.89 10.28
CA SER A 197 5.67 10.85 10.74
C SER A 197 4.22 11.26 10.48
N THR A 198 3.43 10.37 9.89
CA THR A 198 2.01 10.60 9.61
C THR A 198 1.10 10.08 10.73
N GLY A 199 1.64 9.29 11.67
CA GLY A 199 0.95 8.88 12.88
C GLY A 199 1.70 7.78 13.64
N SER A 200 1.02 7.25 14.67
CA SER A 200 1.49 6.09 15.44
C SER A 200 0.33 5.14 15.78
N ALA A 201 0.52 3.83 15.64
CA ALA A 201 -0.50 2.80 15.90
C ALA A 201 0.11 1.43 16.21
N CYS A 202 -0.70 0.47 16.65
CA CYS A 202 -0.26 -0.91 16.92
C CYS A 202 0.09 -1.72 15.67
N SER A 203 -0.47 -1.33 14.53
CA SER A 203 -0.22 -1.93 13.23
C SER A 203 0.00 -0.83 12.20
N VAL A 204 0.86 -1.09 11.23
CA VAL A 204 1.14 -0.16 10.13
C VAL A 204 -0.09 -0.10 9.20
N PRO A 205 -0.72 1.07 8.99
CA PRO A 205 -1.82 1.20 8.03
C PRO A 205 -1.38 0.92 6.60
N ALA A 206 -2.33 0.56 5.72
CA ALA A 206 -2.03 0.43 4.30
C ALA A 206 -1.57 1.77 3.70
N GLY A 207 -0.52 1.75 2.87
CA GLY A 207 0.11 2.96 2.32
C GLY A 207 1.02 3.71 3.30
N ALA A 208 1.49 3.02 4.35
CA ALA A 208 2.47 3.55 5.28
C ALA A 208 3.58 2.52 5.56
N SER A 209 4.73 3.00 5.98
CA SER A 209 5.89 2.20 6.40
C SER A 209 6.43 2.67 7.75
N ILE A 210 7.07 1.77 8.50
CA ILE A 210 7.81 2.09 9.73
C ILE A 210 9.23 2.60 9.45
N ASN A 211 9.68 2.51 8.20
CA ASN A 211 10.98 3.00 7.76
C ASN A 211 10.81 4.34 7.05
N ASN A 212 11.55 5.38 7.46
CA ASN A 212 11.45 6.73 6.90
C ASN A 212 12.59 7.10 5.94
N GLN A 213 13.26 6.11 5.38
CA GLN A 213 14.51 6.30 4.64
C GLN A 213 14.31 6.38 3.13
N ASP A 214 13.07 6.52 2.65
CA ASP A 214 12.84 6.69 1.23
C ASP A 214 13.31 8.07 0.75
N CYS A 215 14.07 8.05 -0.35
CA CYS A 215 14.55 9.25 -1.01
C CYS A 215 13.49 9.86 -1.94
N ASN A 216 12.53 9.09 -2.45
CA ASN A 216 11.55 9.54 -3.42
C ASN A 216 10.24 8.73 -3.35
N ASP A 217 9.30 9.22 -2.53
CA ASP A 217 7.97 8.66 -2.21
C ASP A 217 6.98 8.57 -3.38
N SER A 218 7.47 8.73 -4.61
CA SER A 218 6.70 8.64 -5.85
C SER A 218 7.36 7.69 -6.84
N ASN A 219 8.43 7.01 -6.46
CA ASN A 219 9.18 6.10 -7.31
C ASN A 219 9.80 4.94 -6.52
N ALA A 220 9.11 3.80 -6.55
CA ALA A 220 9.47 2.55 -5.86
C ALA A 220 10.85 1.97 -6.19
N ALA A 221 11.55 2.52 -7.19
CA ALA A 221 12.92 2.14 -7.54
C ALA A 221 13.99 2.98 -6.82
N VAL A 222 13.60 3.93 -5.95
CA VAL A 222 14.49 4.94 -5.37
C VAL A 222 14.50 4.90 -3.84
N ASN A 223 14.60 3.69 -3.28
CA ASN A 223 14.77 3.45 -1.85
C ASN A 223 16.16 2.85 -1.50
N PRO A 224 16.53 2.78 -0.20
CA PRO A 224 17.84 2.23 0.23
C PRO A 224 18.07 0.75 -0.08
N GLY A 225 17.02 -0.01 -0.38
CA GLY A 225 17.10 -1.40 -0.83
C GLY A 225 17.23 -1.56 -2.34
N ALA A 226 17.03 -0.48 -3.11
CA ALA A 226 17.02 -0.51 -4.57
C ALA A 226 18.38 -0.15 -5.17
N LEU A 227 18.72 -0.82 -6.27
CA LEU A 227 19.88 -0.49 -7.09
C LEU A 227 19.46 0.34 -8.31
N LYS A 228 20.23 1.39 -8.60
CA LYS A 228 20.14 2.17 -9.82
C LYS A 228 21.21 1.69 -10.80
N THR A 229 20.77 1.09 -11.89
CA THR A 229 21.62 0.60 -12.99
C THR A 229 21.70 1.64 -14.10
N CYS A 230 22.89 1.85 -14.66
CA CYS A 230 23.11 2.71 -15.81
C CYS A 230 24.20 2.16 -16.73
N GLY A 231 24.22 2.61 -17.98
CA GLY A 231 25.15 2.16 -19.01
C GLY A 231 24.63 0.96 -19.80
N VAL A 232 25.32 0.66 -20.90
CA VAL A 232 25.06 -0.47 -21.80
C VAL A 232 26.34 -1.30 -21.88
N GLY A 233 26.22 -2.61 -22.08
CA GLY A 233 27.38 -3.48 -22.29
C GLY A 233 28.39 -3.43 -21.13
N ALA A 234 29.67 -3.36 -21.46
CA ALA A 234 30.77 -3.29 -20.50
C ALA A 234 30.74 -2.01 -19.65
N CYS A 235 30.09 -0.94 -20.14
CA CYS A 235 29.90 0.30 -19.40
C CYS A 235 28.85 0.21 -18.28
N ALA A 236 28.08 -0.88 -18.24
CA ALA A 236 27.06 -1.06 -17.22
C ALA A 236 27.65 -1.01 -15.80
N ARG A 237 26.95 -0.29 -14.93
CA ARG A 237 27.29 -0.12 -13.52
C ARG A 237 26.01 -0.04 -12.70
N SER A 238 26.11 -0.50 -11.45
CA SER A 238 25.06 -0.33 -10.45
C SER A 238 25.59 0.49 -9.28
N VAL A 239 24.73 1.36 -8.73
CA VAL A 239 24.93 2.05 -7.45
C VAL A 239 23.66 1.90 -6.61
N GLN A 240 23.75 2.11 -5.30
CA GLN A 240 22.54 2.23 -4.49
C GLN A 240 21.71 3.41 -4.99
N ALA A 241 20.39 3.23 -5.13
CA ALA A 241 19.50 4.26 -5.64
C ALA A 241 19.32 5.41 -4.63
N CYS A 242 19.37 5.08 -3.34
CA CYS A 242 19.19 6.00 -2.24
C CYS A 242 20.25 5.75 -1.17
N VAL A 243 20.96 6.80 -0.74
CA VAL A 243 21.93 6.72 0.36
C VAL A 243 21.71 7.90 1.28
N ASN A 244 21.45 7.63 2.57
CA ASN A 244 21.20 8.65 3.60
C ASN A 244 20.10 9.66 3.23
N GLY A 245 19.01 9.21 2.59
CA GLY A 245 17.88 10.07 2.21
C GLY A 245 18.15 10.97 1.00
N VAL A 246 19.25 10.74 0.26
CA VAL A 246 19.54 11.43 -1.01
C VAL A 246 19.53 10.43 -2.16
N GLU A 247 18.73 10.73 -3.20
CA GLU A 247 18.75 9.97 -4.45
C GLU A 247 20.13 10.08 -5.11
N GLN A 248 20.68 8.93 -5.50
CA GLN A 248 22.00 8.86 -6.11
C GLN A 248 21.93 8.97 -7.63
N THR A 249 22.99 9.54 -8.19
CA THR A 249 23.24 9.54 -9.63
C THR A 249 24.08 8.33 -10.01
N CYS A 250 23.72 7.65 -11.09
CA CYS A 250 24.55 6.60 -11.68
C CYS A 250 25.22 7.14 -12.93
N THR A 251 26.55 7.11 -12.97
CA THR A 251 27.34 7.44 -14.16
C THR A 251 27.92 6.14 -14.73
N PRO A 252 27.64 5.81 -16.01
CA PRO A 252 28.23 4.64 -16.67
C PRO A 252 29.76 4.69 -16.63
N LYS A 253 30.41 3.53 -16.79
CA LYS A 253 31.87 3.54 -17.02
C LYS A 253 32.17 4.20 -18.39
N PRO A 254 33.33 4.82 -18.57
CA PRO A 254 33.73 5.37 -19.87
C PRO A 254 33.81 4.25 -20.93
N PRO A 255 33.41 4.53 -22.18
CA PRO A 255 33.58 3.59 -23.28
C PRO A 255 35.06 3.46 -23.66
N SER A 256 35.42 2.29 -24.17
CA SER A 256 36.72 1.98 -24.76
C SER A 256 36.54 1.43 -26.17
N PRO A 257 37.56 1.48 -27.06
CA PRO A 257 37.45 0.88 -28.38
C PRO A 257 37.07 -0.59 -28.32
N GLU A 258 36.23 -1.03 -29.25
CA GLU A 258 35.85 -2.43 -29.42
C GLU A 258 37.07 -3.33 -29.63
N THR A 259 37.01 -4.48 -28.96
CA THR A 259 37.89 -5.61 -29.19
C THR A 259 37.03 -6.85 -29.37
N CYS A 260 37.53 -7.89 -30.04
CA CYS A 260 36.75 -9.12 -30.22
C CYS A 260 36.73 -9.96 -28.93
N ASP A 261 36.05 -9.48 -27.89
CA ASP A 261 35.97 -10.07 -26.56
C ASP A 261 34.52 -10.48 -26.17
N ARG A 262 33.55 -10.27 -27.07
CA ARG A 262 32.11 -10.50 -26.88
C ARG A 262 31.45 -9.54 -25.90
N GLU A 263 32.12 -8.46 -25.55
CA GLU A 263 31.55 -7.37 -24.79
C GLU A 263 31.24 -6.20 -25.75
N ASP A 264 30.40 -5.28 -25.29
CA ASP A 264 30.16 -3.99 -25.94
C ASP A 264 31.01 -2.98 -25.16
N ASN A 265 32.28 -2.84 -25.59
CA ASN A 265 33.31 -2.04 -24.95
C ASN A 265 33.09 -0.53 -25.18
N ASP A 266 32.55 -0.16 -26.33
CA ASP A 266 32.30 1.22 -26.75
C ASP A 266 30.89 1.72 -26.36
N CYS A 267 30.05 0.78 -25.90
CA CYS A 267 28.78 1.00 -25.25
C CYS A 267 27.73 1.61 -26.18
N ASN A 268 27.84 1.30 -27.47
CA ASN A 268 26.92 1.73 -28.51
C ASN A 268 25.70 0.78 -28.67
N GLY A 269 25.69 -0.34 -27.93
CA GLY A 269 24.64 -1.35 -27.96
C GLY A 269 24.86 -2.48 -28.96
N LYS A 270 26.03 -2.54 -29.61
CA LYS A 270 26.45 -3.63 -30.47
C LYS A 270 27.69 -4.28 -29.88
N VAL A 271 27.73 -5.60 -29.94
CA VAL A 271 28.86 -6.38 -29.48
C VAL A 271 29.83 -6.57 -30.64
N ASP A 272 31.13 -6.34 -30.39
CA ASP A 272 32.23 -6.59 -31.31
C ASP A 272 32.05 -5.92 -32.70
N ASP A 273 31.56 -4.68 -32.78
CA ASP A 273 31.34 -3.97 -34.06
C ASP A 273 32.60 -3.31 -34.62
N VAL A 274 33.72 -4.01 -34.49
CA VAL A 274 35.01 -3.64 -35.07
C VAL A 274 34.88 -3.53 -36.60
N PRO A 275 35.37 -2.44 -37.23
CA PRO A 275 35.29 -2.26 -38.67
C PRO A 275 35.87 -3.45 -39.46
N PRO A 276 35.23 -3.87 -40.57
CA PRO A 276 35.67 -5.04 -41.33
C PRO A 276 37.07 -4.86 -41.89
N ILE A 277 37.80 -5.96 -42.00
CA ILE A 277 39.13 -6.01 -42.60
C ILE A 277 38.95 -6.03 -44.12
N THR A 278 39.69 -5.18 -44.83
CA THR A 278 39.69 -5.15 -46.30
C THR A 278 40.98 -5.76 -46.85
N CYS A 279 40.88 -6.48 -47.96
CA CYS A 279 42.02 -7.11 -48.63
C CYS A 279 41.83 -7.14 -50.14
N GLY A 280 42.92 -7.31 -50.89
CA GLY A 280 42.92 -7.27 -52.35
C GLY A 280 42.93 -5.84 -52.90
N LEU A 281 43.18 -5.74 -54.21
CA LEU A 281 43.20 -4.49 -54.99
C LEU A 281 42.18 -4.58 -56.13
N GLY A 282 41.86 -3.44 -56.74
CA GLY A 282 40.98 -3.39 -57.91
C GLY A 282 39.66 -4.12 -57.70
N VAL A 283 39.29 -4.95 -58.69
CA VAL A 283 38.07 -5.77 -58.65
C VAL A 283 38.15 -6.95 -57.68
N CYS A 284 39.37 -7.32 -57.25
CA CYS A 284 39.60 -8.35 -56.25
C CYS A 284 39.42 -7.87 -54.82
N LYS A 285 39.13 -6.58 -54.59
CA LYS A 285 38.88 -6.08 -53.24
C LYS A 285 37.73 -6.86 -52.59
N ARG A 286 37.97 -7.37 -51.39
CA ARG A 286 37.00 -8.07 -50.54
C ARG A 286 37.04 -7.49 -49.13
N GLU A 287 35.96 -7.74 -48.39
CA GLU A 287 35.84 -7.40 -46.98
C GLU A 287 35.51 -8.66 -46.19
N ALA A 288 36.09 -8.78 -45.00
CA ALA A 288 35.78 -9.83 -44.05
C ALA A 288 35.50 -9.21 -42.67
N PRO A 289 34.66 -9.83 -41.83
CA PRO A 289 34.50 -9.42 -40.43
C PRO A 289 35.86 -9.37 -39.74
N ALA A 290 36.13 -8.34 -38.93
CA ALA A 290 37.36 -8.27 -38.14
C ALA A 290 37.39 -9.29 -37.01
N CYS A 291 36.23 -9.53 -36.41
CA CYS A 291 36.01 -10.57 -35.41
C CYS A 291 35.55 -11.87 -36.08
N GLY A 292 36.13 -12.98 -35.64
CA GLY A 292 35.82 -14.30 -36.18
C GLY A 292 36.04 -15.39 -35.16
N GLU A 293 35.37 -16.51 -35.41
CA GLU A 293 35.58 -17.74 -34.66
C GLU A 293 36.54 -18.64 -35.45
N VAL A 294 37.65 -19.02 -34.83
CA VAL A 294 38.58 -20.01 -35.39
C VAL A 294 38.47 -21.28 -34.60
N CYS A 295 38.14 -22.36 -35.31
CA CYS A 295 38.00 -23.69 -34.74
C CYS A 295 39.21 -24.55 -35.10
N GLU A 296 39.93 -25.04 -34.09
CA GLU A 296 41.00 -26.02 -34.24
C GLU A 296 40.54 -27.38 -33.69
N THR A 297 40.96 -28.46 -34.34
CA THR A 297 40.72 -29.81 -33.84
C THR A 297 41.88 -30.22 -32.95
N VAL A 298 41.64 -30.35 -31.65
CA VAL A 298 42.65 -30.71 -30.66
C VAL A 298 42.56 -32.19 -30.32
N GLU A 299 43.67 -32.91 -30.41
CA GLU A 299 43.74 -34.29 -29.95
C GLU A 299 43.72 -34.35 -28.43
N VAL A 300 42.76 -35.11 -27.88
CA VAL A 300 42.67 -35.33 -26.44
C VAL A 300 43.47 -36.59 -26.12
N GLN A 301 44.39 -36.52 -25.15
CA GLN A 301 45.10 -37.72 -24.68
C GLN A 301 44.10 -38.78 -24.16
N ASP A 302 44.51 -40.05 -24.19
CA ASP A 302 43.76 -41.24 -23.76
C ASP A 302 42.65 -41.76 -24.70
N GLY A 303 42.88 -41.75 -26.03
CA GLY A 303 42.05 -42.49 -26.99
C GLY A 303 40.62 -41.97 -27.15
N LYS A 304 40.36 -40.73 -26.74
CA LYS A 304 39.08 -40.05 -26.96
C LYS A 304 39.04 -39.45 -28.37
N PRO A 305 37.85 -39.38 -29.01
CA PRO A 305 37.72 -38.72 -30.31
C PRO A 305 38.19 -37.26 -30.23
N PRO A 306 38.78 -36.72 -31.31
CA PRO A 306 39.26 -35.35 -31.35
C PRO A 306 38.16 -34.35 -31.00
N LYS A 307 38.52 -33.29 -30.26
CA LYS A 307 37.59 -32.24 -29.87
C LYS A 307 37.86 -30.99 -30.70
N VAL A 308 36.82 -30.47 -31.34
CA VAL A 308 36.89 -29.14 -31.95
C VAL A 308 36.78 -28.10 -30.84
N VAL A 309 37.78 -27.22 -30.75
CA VAL A 309 37.81 -26.08 -29.84
C VAL A 309 37.78 -24.83 -30.71
N CYS A 310 36.82 -23.96 -30.45
CA CYS A 310 36.68 -22.71 -31.17
C CYS A 310 37.03 -21.54 -30.23
N GLU A 311 37.87 -20.63 -30.71
CA GLU A 311 38.25 -19.40 -30.01
C GLU A 311 37.73 -18.19 -30.79
N TRP A 312 37.09 -17.27 -30.06
CA TRP A 312 36.65 -15.98 -30.58
C TRP A 312 37.78 -14.97 -30.42
N GLY A 313 38.00 -14.11 -31.43
CA GLY A 313 39.03 -13.09 -31.35
C GLY A 313 39.21 -12.35 -32.67
N ASN A 314 40.32 -11.60 -32.75
CA ASN A 314 40.77 -10.85 -33.93
C ASN A 314 41.28 -11.80 -35.04
N TYR A 315 40.43 -12.72 -35.47
CA TYR A 315 40.76 -13.77 -36.44
C TYR A 315 40.06 -13.59 -37.78
N GLY A 316 39.59 -12.38 -38.09
CA GLY A 316 39.06 -12.05 -39.40
C GLY A 316 40.05 -12.38 -40.52
N LEU A 317 39.82 -13.48 -41.24
CA LEU A 317 40.62 -13.85 -42.41
C LEU A 317 39.96 -13.28 -43.66
N CYS A 318 40.57 -12.24 -44.23
CA CYS A 318 40.18 -11.71 -45.52
C CYS A 318 41.01 -12.37 -46.63
N THR A 319 40.34 -13.07 -47.55
CA THR A 319 40.98 -13.63 -48.75
C THR A 319 40.61 -12.76 -49.96
N PRO A 320 41.59 -12.20 -50.70
CA PRO A 320 41.33 -11.44 -51.91
C PRO A 320 40.53 -12.24 -52.95
N GLY A 321 39.77 -11.54 -53.79
CA GLY A 321 39.18 -12.15 -54.98
C GLY A 321 40.25 -12.74 -55.90
N ASN A 322 39.86 -13.74 -56.70
CA ASN A 322 40.78 -14.31 -57.67
C ASN A 322 41.03 -13.32 -58.80
N PRO A 323 42.31 -13.09 -59.19
CA PRO A 323 42.62 -12.24 -60.32
C PRO A 323 42.14 -12.88 -61.62
N SER A 324 41.72 -12.04 -62.54
CA SER A 324 41.34 -12.41 -63.91
C SER A 324 42.30 -11.79 -64.91
N LYS A 325 42.13 -12.08 -66.20
CA LYS A 325 42.97 -11.45 -67.23
C LYS A 325 42.56 -9.99 -67.39
N GLU A 326 43.54 -9.11 -67.46
CA GLU A 326 43.34 -7.67 -67.65
C GLU A 326 42.58 -7.36 -68.95
N LEU A 327 41.46 -6.62 -68.84
CA LEU A 327 40.68 -6.17 -69.98
C LEU A 327 40.99 -4.71 -70.28
N CYS A 328 41.51 -4.44 -71.48
CA CYS A 328 41.90 -3.10 -71.85
C CYS A 328 40.72 -2.13 -72.01
N ALA A 329 40.89 -0.92 -71.48
CA ALA A 329 40.00 0.23 -71.58
C ALA A 329 38.64 0.07 -70.88
N ASN A 330 38.61 -0.68 -69.78
CA ASN A 330 37.46 -0.71 -68.88
C ASN A 330 37.71 0.12 -67.60
N GLY A 331 38.94 0.59 -67.38
CA GLY A 331 39.32 1.40 -66.21
C GLY A 331 39.35 0.63 -64.89
N LEU A 332 39.32 -0.70 -64.93
CA LEU A 332 39.38 -1.60 -63.78
C LEU A 332 40.77 -2.23 -63.68
N ASP A 333 41.13 -2.73 -62.49
CA ASP A 333 42.34 -3.52 -62.23
C ASP A 333 41.85 -4.96 -62.05
N ASP A 334 41.76 -5.69 -63.17
CA ASP A 334 41.12 -7.01 -63.29
C ASP A 334 42.07 -8.15 -62.89
N ASP A 335 43.37 -7.95 -63.05
CA ASP A 335 44.42 -8.86 -62.61
C ASP A 335 44.94 -8.57 -61.19
N CYS A 336 44.48 -7.47 -60.60
CA CYS A 336 44.64 -7.12 -59.20
C CYS A 336 46.10 -6.87 -58.78
N ASN A 337 46.91 -6.39 -59.73
CA ASN A 337 48.30 -6.01 -59.53
C ASN A 337 48.48 -4.56 -59.03
N GLY A 338 47.38 -3.79 -59.02
CA GLY A 338 47.34 -2.40 -58.56
C GLY A 338 47.36 -1.34 -59.67
N TYR A 339 47.32 -1.74 -60.95
CA TYR A 339 47.37 -0.85 -62.10
C TYR A 339 46.24 -1.15 -63.10
N PRO A 340 45.28 -0.21 -63.28
CA PRO A 340 44.22 -0.40 -64.27
C PRO A 340 44.72 -0.33 -65.72
N ASP A 341 44.11 -1.14 -66.59
CA ASP A 341 44.31 -1.19 -68.04
C ASP A 341 45.79 -1.40 -68.45
N ASP A 342 46.51 -2.31 -67.77
CA ASP A 342 47.96 -2.46 -67.89
C ASP A 342 48.43 -3.75 -68.59
N SER A 343 47.53 -4.48 -69.26
CA SER A 343 47.83 -5.79 -69.85
C SER A 343 49.16 -5.80 -70.62
N SER A 344 50.07 -6.68 -70.20
CA SER A 344 51.33 -6.92 -70.90
C SER A 344 51.18 -7.79 -72.15
N ASP A 345 50.00 -8.40 -72.35
CA ASP A 345 49.68 -9.18 -73.54
C ASP A 345 49.13 -8.27 -74.63
N ARG A 346 49.96 -8.04 -75.65
CA ARG A 346 49.63 -7.20 -76.80
C ARG A 346 48.38 -7.66 -77.57
N ASN A 347 47.95 -8.92 -77.41
CA ASN A 347 46.73 -9.41 -78.05
C ASN A 347 45.45 -8.86 -77.42
N ASP A 348 45.52 -8.31 -76.20
CA ASP A 348 44.37 -7.68 -75.53
C ASP A 348 44.25 -6.18 -75.86
N TRP A 349 45.33 -5.59 -76.37
CA TRP A 349 45.36 -4.16 -76.65
C TRP A 349 44.33 -3.79 -77.70
N ILE A 350 43.72 -2.63 -77.51
CA ILE A 350 42.71 -2.12 -78.43
C ILE A 350 43.24 -0.88 -79.16
N THR A 351 42.60 -0.59 -80.29
CA THR A 351 42.98 0.53 -81.14
C THR A 351 42.25 1.79 -80.68
N PHE A 352 43.00 2.88 -80.58
CA PHE A 352 42.49 4.22 -80.31
C PHE A 352 42.85 5.16 -81.45
N TYR A 353 41.92 6.02 -81.82
CA TYR A 353 42.04 7.01 -82.89
C TYR A 353 42.16 8.40 -82.25
N PRO A 354 43.09 9.27 -82.70
CA PRO A 354 43.12 10.67 -82.29
C PRO A 354 41.74 11.30 -82.42
N ASP A 355 41.34 12.08 -81.42
CA ASP A 355 40.05 12.77 -81.37
C ASP A 355 40.32 14.18 -80.84
N GLN A 356 40.79 15.05 -81.74
CA GLN A 356 41.31 16.36 -81.38
C GLN A 356 40.19 17.34 -80.98
N ASP A 357 39.01 17.23 -81.57
CA ASP A 357 37.89 18.09 -81.24
C ASP A 357 36.97 17.52 -80.14
N ARG A 358 37.04 16.23 -79.82
CA ARG A 358 36.30 15.51 -78.77
C ARG A 358 34.81 15.42 -79.03
N ASP A 359 34.43 15.05 -80.25
CA ASP A 359 33.06 14.69 -80.58
C ASP A 359 32.75 13.18 -80.42
N GLY A 360 33.78 12.37 -80.16
CA GLY A 360 33.68 10.93 -79.93
C GLY A 360 33.98 10.08 -81.15
N SER A 361 34.17 10.68 -82.33
CA SER A 361 34.73 10.04 -83.51
C SER A 361 36.19 10.46 -83.66
N GLY A 362 37.03 9.57 -84.19
CA GLY A 362 38.46 9.85 -84.31
C GLY A 362 38.95 9.73 -85.73
N ALA A 363 40.00 10.50 -86.02
CA ALA A 363 40.70 10.48 -87.29
C ALA A 363 41.12 9.06 -87.69
N SER A 364 40.84 8.67 -88.93
CA SER A 364 41.18 7.34 -89.47
C SER A 364 42.69 7.10 -89.65
N TRP A 365 43.52 8.10 -89.37
CA TRP A 365 44.98 8.05 -89.41
C TRP A 365 45.59 8.28 -88.03
N GLY A 366 46.82 7.78 -87.81
CA GLY A 366 47.52 7.99 -86.55
C GLY A 366 47.02 7.14 -85.38
N ALA A 367 46.25 6.09 -85.65
CA ALA A 367 45.75 5.18 -84.63
C ALA A 367 46.88 4.53 -83.81
N VAL A 368 46.66 4.40 -82.50
CA VAL A 368 47.62 3.82 -81.54
C VAL A 368 47.00 2.58 -80.91
N LEU A 369 47.77 1.49 -80.89
CA LEU A 369 47.41 0.26 -80.20
C LEU A 369 47.99 0.29 -78.79
N THR A 370 47.15 0.28 -77.76
CA THR A 370 47.55 0.32 -76.35
C THR A 370 46.45 -0.26 -75.48
N CYS A 371 46.79 -0.72 -74.28
CA CYS A 371 45.80 -1.21 -73.34
C CYS A 371 45.04 -0.04 -72.68
N ARG A 372 45.79 0.93 -72.16
CA ARG A 372 45.23 2.14 -71.57
C ARG A 372 44.96 3.21 -72.64
N GLN A 373 43.77 3.80 -72.59
CA GLN A 373 43.34 4.89 -73.48
C GLN A 373 44.28 6.11 -73.37
N PRO A 374 44.92 6.54 -74.46
CA PRO A 374 45.66 7.79 -74.50
C PRO A 374 44.71 9.01 -74.40
N PRO A 375 45.17 10.15 -73.83
CA PRO A 375 44.40 11.38 -73.85
C PRO A 375 44.04 11.83 -75.29
N ASN A 376 42.86 12.43 -75.47
CA ASN A 376 42.35 12.92 -76.77
C ASN A 376 42.32 11.83 -77.85
N THR A 377 41.81 10.66 -77.50
CA THR A 377 41.56 9.58 -78.45
C THR A 377 40.21 8.94 -78.18
N THR A 378 39.60 8.32 -79.18
CA THR A 378 38.35 7.55 -79.08
C THR A 378 38.52 6.16 -79.72
N ARG A 379 37.56 5.26 -79.50
CA ARG A 379 37.53 3.92 -80.10
C ARG A 379 36.85 3.90 -81.46
N ASP A 380 36.04 4.91 -81.74
CA ASP A 380 35.24 4.98 -82.95
C ASP A 380 36.01 5.76 -84.02
N ALA A 381 36.33 5.11 -85.12
CA ALA A 381 37.03 5.74 -86.25
C ALA A 381 36.02 6.37 -87.22
N GLY A 382 36.53 7.22 -88.10
CA GLY A 382 35.79 7.68 -89.29
C GLY A 382 35.56 9.18 -89.33
N ASP A 383 36.20 9.94 -88.44
CA ASP A 383 36.18 11.39 -88.51
C ASP A 383 36.91 11.87 -89.78
N CYS A 384 36.21 12.66 -90.59
CA CYS A 384 36.70 13.26 -91.82
C CYS A 384 37.36 14.63 -91.60
N ASP A 385 37.08 15.33 -90.49
CA ASP A 385 37.72 16.56 -90.05
C ASP A 385 37.82 16.63 -88.52
N ASP A 386 38.84 15.96 -87.97
CA ASP A 386 39.16 15.82 -86.54
C ASP A 386 39.44 17.14 -85.79
N THR A 387 39.24 18.29 -86.46
CA THR A 387 39.33 19.63 -85.88
C THR A 387 37.97 20.30 -85.69
N ARG A 388 36.87 19.66 -86.11
CA ARG A 388 35.50 20.19 -86.12
C ARG A 388 34.47 19.15 -85.64
N ARG A 389 33.94 19.39 -84.45
CA ARG A 389 32.93 18.52 -83.79
C ARG A 389 31.63 18.29 -84.55
N ASP A 390 31.34 19.14 -85.52
CA ASP A 390 30.17 19.08 -86.38
C ASP A 390 30.42 18.27 -87.67
N MET A 391 31.56 17.58 -87.75
CA MET A 391 31.99 16.79 -88.90
C MET A 391 32.41 15.37 -88.54
N ASN A 392 31.43 14.49 -88.33
CA ASN A 392 31.72 13.10 -87.98
C ASN A 392 30.60 12.12 -88.41
N PRO A 393 30.86 10.79 -88.43
CA PRO A 393 29.90 9.75 -88.83
C PRO A 393 28.54 9.75 -88.13
N ASN A 394 28.44 10.39 -86.95
CA ASN A 394 27.22 10.43 -86.15
C ASN A 394 26.47 11.77 -86.26
N THR A 395 26.97 12.71 -87.05
CA THR A 395 26.29 13.98 -87.32
C THR A 395 25.32 13.89 -88.49
N ALA A 396 24.39 14.83 -88.55
CA ALA A 396 23.47 14.95 -89.68
C ALA A 396 24.08 15.87 -90.73
N GLU A 397 23.91 15.51 -92.00
CA GLU A 397 24.36 16.32 -93.14
C GLU A 397 23.63 17.67 -93.19
N VAL A 398 24.34 18.74 -93.57
CA VAL A 398 23.76 20.06 -93.82
C VAL A 398 24.16 20.55 -95.22
N CYS A 399 23.29 21.34 -95.87
CA CYS A 399 23.55 21.88 -97.20
C CYS A 399 24.55 23.06 -97.13
N ASP A 400 25.83 22.76 -96.92
CA ASP A 400 26.91 23.76 -96.77
C ASP A 400 28.10 23.53 -97.73
N GLY A 401 28.02 22.50 -98.59
CA GLY A 401 29.08 22.17 -99.55
C GLY A 401 30.21 21.34 -98.96
N LEU A 402 30.06 20.82 -97.76
CA LEU A 402 30.99 19.94 -97.07
C LEU A 402 30.28 18.64 -96.68
N ASP A 403 31.02 17.53 -96.55
CA ASP A 403 30.51 16.25 -96.04
C ASP A 403 30.56 16.28 -94.50
N ASN A 404 29.46 16.66 -93.84
CA ASN A 404 29.41 16.77 -92.38
C ASN A 404 29.29 15.40 -91.72
N ASN A 405 28.57 14.47 -92.31
CA ASN A 405 28.39 13.16 -91.70
C ASN A 405 29.47 12.13 -92.09
N CYS A 406 30.52 12.55 -92.79
CA CYS A 406 31.64 11.72 -93.22
C CYS A 406 31.23 10.45 -93.98
N SER A 407 30.13 10.52 -94.74
CA SER A 407 29.63 9.39 -95.53
C SER A 407 30.46 9.12 -96.78
N GLY A 408 31.25 10.11 -97.23
CA GLY A 408 32.03 10.09 -98.46
C GLY A 408 31.33 10.76 -99.66
N ASP A 409 30.09 11.20 -99.49
CA ASP A 409 29.35 12.03 -100.43
C ASP A 409 29.16 13.45 -99.84
N VAL A 410 29.05 14.48 -100.68
CA VAL A 410 28.83 15.87 -100.22
C VAL A 410 27.37 16.24 -100.41
N ASP A 411 26.73 16.79 -99.38
CA ASP A 411 25.35 17.26 -99.39
C ASP A 411 24.33 16.20 -99.89
N GLU A 412 24.44 14.94 -99.45
CA GLU A 412 23.62 13.85 -99.96
C GLU A 412 22.19 13.79 -99.37
N SER A 413 21.42 12.77 -99.77
CA SER A 413 20.08 12.48 -99.21
C SER A 413 19.06 13.63 -99.30
N GLY A 414 19.22 14.56 -100.24
CA GLY A 414 18.25 15.63 -100.50
C GLY A 414 18.32 16.80 -99.52
N VAL A 415 19.40 16.93 -98.74
CA VAL A 415 19.59 18.10 -97.85
C VAL A 415 19.67 19.42 -98.61
N CYS A 416 20.08 19.40 -99.89
CA CYS A 416 20.04 20.53 -100.81
C CYS A 416 18.85 20.50 -101.78
N GLU A 417 17.60 20.42 -101.28
CA GLU A 417 16.45 20.69 -102.16
C GLU A 417 16.39 22.19 -102.52
N GLN A 418 16.63 22.45 -103.82
CA GLN A 418 16.68 23.75 -104.48
C GLN A 418 15.56 24.72 -104.05
N SER A 419 15.91 25.82 -103.37
CA SER A 419 15.17 27.10 -103.50
C SER A 419 15.79 28.36 -102.86
N VAL A 420 17.11 28.48 -102.63
CA VAL A 420 17.69 29.82 -102.34
C VAL A 420 19.12 29.99 -102.89
N CYS A 421 19.25 30.06 -104.21
CA CYS A 421 20.25 30.96 -104.80
C CYS A 421 19.52 32.24 -105.22
N GLN A 422 19.55 33.26 -104.36
CA GLN A 422 19.38 34.67 -104.73
C GLN A 422 20.49 35.49 -104.08
#